data_AF-A0A7Y8TF79-F1
#
_entry.id   AF-A0A7Y8TF79-F1
#
_cell.length_a   1.000
_cell.length_b   1.000
_cell.length_c   1.000
_cell.angle_alpha   90.00
_cell.angle_beta   90.00
_cell.angle_gamma   90.00
#
_symmetry.space_group_name_H-M   'P 1'
#
loop_
_entity.id
_entity.type
_entity.pdbx_description
1 polymer ?
#
loop_
_entity_poly.entity_id
_entity_poly.type
_entity_poly.pdbx_seq_one_letter_code
_entity_poly.pdbx_strand_id
1 'polypeptide(L)'
;MATTEISKTRQITAWVIAGLLTALFLFSATGKLVLQPEQMDKLHLANWRVIIAIGEIVSSLLFLLPRTNIYGTLLLSAYMGGAIIIHMTGGLSIVMPSVVLILVWVVGFLRNPELLKK
;
A
#
# COMPACT_ATOMS: atom_id res chain seq x y z
N MET A 1 7.43 15.91 -31.34
CA MET A 1 6.69 15.08 -30.35
C MET A 1 6.23 16.00 -29.24
N ALA A 2 4.91 16.19 -29.08
CA ALA A 2 4.40 16.97 -27.96
C ALA A 2 4.53 16.13 -26.69
N THR A 3 5.41 16.53 -25.78
CA THR A 3 5.42 16.02 -24.41
C THR A 3 4.14 16.53 -23.75
N THR A 4 3.12 15.69 -23.62
CA THR A 4 1.96 16.00 -22.77
C THR A 4 2.44 16.11 -21.33
N GLU A 5 2.74 17.35 -20.91
CA GLU A 5 2.99 17.73 -19.53
C GLU A 5 1.91 17.13 -18.61
N ILE A 6 2.34 16.39 -17.58
CA ILE A 6 1.40 15.83 -16.60
C ILE A 6 0.70 16.99 -15.89
N SER A 7 -0.64 17.03 -15.94
CA SER A 7 -1.39 18.13 -15.34
C SER A 7 -1.08 18.29 -13.84
N LYS A 8 -1.00 19.55 -13.38
CA LYS A 8 -0.73 19.87 -11.96
C LYS A 8 -1.75 19.18 -11.03
N THR A 9 -3.02 19.13 -11.43
CA THR A 9 -4.07 18.42 -10.69
C THR A 9 -3.75 16.94 -10.53
N ARG A 10 -3.34 16.25 -11.60
CA ARG A 10 -2.94 14.83 -11.54
C ARG A 10 -1.79 14.61 -10.58
N GLN A 11 -0.78 15.48 -10.59
CA GLN A 11 0.35 15.37 -9.66
C GLN A 11 -0.08 15.56 -8.21
N ILE A 12 -0.88 16.59 -7.91
CA ILE A 12 -1.37 16.86 -6.56
C ILE A 12 -2.23 15.69 -6.05
N THR A 13 -3.17 15.21 -6.85
CA THR A 13 -4.02 14.06 -6.50
C THR A 13 -3.17 12.83 -6.19
N ALA A 14 -2.17 12.52 -7.03
CA ALA A 14 -1.29 11.39 -6.80
C ALA A 14 -0.48 11.53 -5.50
N TRP A 15 0.00 12.73 -5.17
CA TRP A 15 0.74 12.99 -3.93
C TRP A 15 -0.14 12.90 -2.69
N VAL A 16 -1.34 13.45 -2.72
CA VAL A 16 -2.28 13.40 -1.59
C VAL A 16 -2.65 11.95 -1.28
N ILE A 17 -3.09 11.20 -2.30
CA ILE A 17 -3.49 9.79 -2.08
C ILE A 17 -2.27 8.95 -1.66
N ALA A 18 -1.10 9.13 -2.30
CA ALA A 18 0.10 8.40 -1.91
C ALA A 18 0.54 8.69 -0.48
N GLY A 19 0.49 9.96 -0.06
CA GLY A 19 0.82 10.37 1.30
C GLY A 19 -0.12 9.76 2.33
N LEU A 20 -1.43 9.81 2.09
CA LEU A 20 -2.44 9.22 2.97
C LEU A 20 -2.28 7.69 3.08
N LEU A 21 -2.09 7.00 1.96
CA LEU A 21 -1.82 5.55 1.96
C LEU A 21 -0.53 5.22 2.69
N THR A 22 0.54 5.99 2.48
CA THR A 22 1.81 5.77 3.18
C THR A 22 1.64 5.96 4.68
N ALA A 23 0.96 7.02 5.12
CA ALA A 23 0.65 7.23 6.54
C ALA A 23 -0.17 6.08 7.13
N LEU A 24 -1.16 5.56 6.39
CA LEU A 24 -1.96 4.40 6.80
C LEU A 24 -1.08 3.15 6.99
N PHE A 25 -0.22 2.82 6.02
CA PHE A 25 0.68 1.66 6.10
C PHE A 25 1.71 1.79 7.23
N LEU A 26 2.29 2.98 7.42
CA LEU A 26 3.23 3.24 8.51
C LEU A 26 2.56 3.17 9.89
N PHE A 27 1.33 3.67 10.00
CA PHE A 27 0.53 3.53 11.22
C PHE A 27 0.23 2.05 11.52
N SER A 28 -0.19 1.30 10.50
CA SER A 28 -0.43 -0.15 10.59
C SER A 28 0.83 -0.93 11.00
N ALA A 29 2.00 -0.60 10.44
CA ALA A 29 3.27 -1.21 10.83
C ALA A 29 3.68 -0.86 12.27
N THR A 30 3.45 0.40 12.69
CA THR A 30 3.66 0.84 14.07
C THR A 30 2.75 0.09 15.04
N GLY A 31 1.51 -0.19 14.63
CA GLY A 31 0.59 -1.06 15.35
C GLY A 31 1.16 -2.45 15.62
N LYS A 32 1.76 -3.06 14.60
CA LYS A 32 2.40 -4.37 14.71
C LYS A 32 3.66 -4.37 15.57
N LEU A 33 4.42 -3.28 15.61
CA LEU A 33 5.70 -3.24 16.33
C LEU A 33 5.59 -2.75 17.77
N VAL A 34 4.73 -1.78 18.04
CA VAL A 34 4.74 -1.01 19.29
C VAL A 34 3.38 -0.98 19.98
N LEU A 35 2.32 -0.65 19.25
CA LEU A 35 1.05 -0.28 19.91
C LEU A 35 0.20 -1.49 20.31
N GLN A 36 0.13 -2.52 19.46
CA GLN A 36 -0.79 -3.65 19.63
C GLN A 36 -0.16 -4.98 19.15
N PRO A 37 1.03 -5.33 19.65
CA PRO A 37 1.75 -6.53 19.20
C PRO A 37 0.95 -7.83 19.34
N GLU A 38 0.05 -7.92 20.33
CA GLU A 38 -0.78 -9.09 20.64
C GLU A 38 -1.86 -9.35 19.57
N GLN A 39 -2.19 -8.37 18.72
CA GLN A 39 -3.12 -8.61 17.61
C GLN A 39 -2.59 -9.63 16.62
N MET A 40 -1.27 -9.67 16.41
CA MET A 40 -0.65 -10.63 15.50
C MET A 40 -0.72 -12.06 16.03
N ASP A 41 -0.86 -12.25 17.35
CA ASP A 41 -1.04 -13.56 17.96
C ASP A 41 -2.42 -14.14 17.60
N LYS A 42 -3.45 -13.28 17.62
CA LYS A 42 -4.82 -13.65 17.21
C LYS A 42 -4.91 -14.03 15.73
N LEU A 43 -3.97 -13.55 14.93
CA LEU A 43 -3.85 -13.87 13.50
C LEU A 43 -2.91 -15.06 13.24
N HIS A 44 -2.35 -15.68 14.28
CA HIS A 44 -1.32 -16.73 14.18
C HIS A 44 -0.05 -16.30 13.42
N LEU A 45 0.26 -15.00 13.44
CA LEU A 45 1.39 -14.38 12.73
C LEU A 45 2.42 -13.74 13.68
N ALA A 46 2.34 -14.04 14.98
CA ALA A 46 3.25 -13.56 16.03
C ALA A 46 4.73 -13.61 15.63
N ASN A 47 5.19 -14.78 15.21
CA ASN A 47 6.58 -15.05 14.87
C ASN A 47 7.04 -14.31 13.60
N TRP A 48 6.09 -13.91 12.75
CA TRP A 48 6.35 -13.21 11.48
C TRP A 48 6.12 -11.69 11.60
N ARG A 49 5.68 -11.21 12.76
CA ARG A 49 5.27 -9.81 13.00
C ARG A 49 6.31 -8.80 12.54
N VAL A 50 7.58 -8.99 12.93
CA VAL A 50 8.65 -8.04 12.63
C VAL A 50 8.93 -7.97 11.13
N ILE A 51 9.05 -9.12 10.46
CA ILE A 51 9.32 -9.15 9.01
C ILE A 51 8.13 -8.60 8.20
N ILE A 52 6.89 -8.87 8.64
CA ILE A 52 5.69 -8.29 8.03
C ILE A 52 5.70 -6.76 8.16
N ALA A 53 5.99 -6.23 9.35
CA ALA A 53 6.03 -4.78 9.58
C ALA A 53 7.15 -4.08 8.79
N ILE A 54 8.34 -4.70 8.71
CA ILE A 54 9.44 -4.18 7.90
C ILE A 54 9.06 -4.18 6.42
N GLY A 55 8.45 -5.28 5.93
CA GLY A 55 7.97 -5.39 4.56
C GLY A 55 6.95 -4.28 4.22
N GLU A 56 6.00 -4.03 5.11
CA GLU A 56 5.00 -2.96 4.99
C GLU A 56 5.67 -1.57 4.93
N ILE A 57 6.61 -1.28 5.85
CA ILE A 57 7.35 0.00 5.87
C ILE A 57 8.12 0.19 4.56
N VAL A 58 8.95 -0.76 4.16
CA VAL A 58 9.77 -0.66 2.94
C VAL A 58 8.89 -0.49 1.71
N SER A 59 7.82 -1.28 1.60
CA SER A 59 6.88 -1.18 0.47
C SER A 59 6.20 0.19 0.40
N SER A 60 5.77 0.73 1.56
CA SER A 60 5.15 2.04 1.64
C SER A 60 6.10 3.19 1.29
N LEU A 61 7.38 3.11 1.68
CA LEU A 61 8.38 4.11 1.34
C LEU A 61 8.74 4.07 -0.15
N LEU A 62 8.90 2.88 -0.72
CA LEU A 62 9.10 2.71 -2.16
C LEU A 62 7.90 3.25 -2.94
N PHE A 63 6.69 3.04 -2.43
CA PHE A 63 5.47 3.56 -3.03
C PHE A 63 5.38 5.08 -2.95
N LEU A 64 5.77 5.71 -1.83
CA LEU A 64 5.72 7.16 -1.68
C LEU A 64 6.63 7.88 -2.68
N LEU A 65 7.85 7.37 -2.88
CA LEU A 65 8.88 7.98 -3.73
C LEU A 65 8.55 7.80 -5.23
N PRO A 66 8.45 8.88 -6.03
CA PRO A 66 8.04 8.79 -7.44
C PRO A 66 8.90 7.85 -8.28
N ARG A 67 10.22 7.84 -8.07
CA ARG A 67 11.17 7.03 -8.85
C ARG A 67 11.05 5.53 -8.60
N THR A 68 10.56 5.13 -7.44
CA THR A 68 10.42 3.71 -7.04
C THR A 68 8.98 3.27 -6.89
N ASN A 69 8.02 4.15 -7.20
CA ASN A 69 6.61 3.95 -6.90
C ASN A 69 6.06 2.66 -7.50
N ILE A 70 6.52 2.25 -8.69
CA ILE A 70 6.07 1.02 -9.33
C ILE A 70 6.42 -0.22 -8.51
N TYR A 71 7.62 -0.29 -7.93
CA TYR A 71 8.03 -1.40 -7.07
C TYR A 71 7.21 -1.41 -5.78
N GLY A 72 6.99 -0.24 -5.18
CA GLY A 72 6.10 -0.12 -4.02
C GLY A 72 4.66 -0.52 -4.33
N THR A 73 4.14 -0.17 -5.51
CA THR A 73 2.78 -0.55 -5.95
C THR A 73 2.66 -2.06 -6.05
N LEU A 74 3.63 -2.74 -6.67
CA LEU A 74 3.65 -4.20 -6.77
C LEU A 74 3.74 -4.88 -5.40
N LEU A 75 4.64 -4.41 -4.53
CA LEU A 75 4.82 -4.99 -3.20
C LEU A 75 3.59 -4.77 -2.30
N LEU A 76 3.02 -3.57 -2.32
CA LEU A 76 1.77 -3.28 -1.60
C LEU A 76 0.59 -4.08 -2.18
N SER A 77 0.56 -4.36 -3.49
CA SER A 77 -0.44 -5.24 -4.09
C SER A 77 -0.36 -6.65 -3.50
N ALA A 78 0.84 -7.22 -3.37
CA ALA A 78 1.04 -8.52 -2.74
C ALA A 78 0.66 -8.50 -1.25
N TYR A 79 1.09 -7.46 -0.51
CA TYR A 79 0.77 -7.28 0.90
C TYR A 79 -0.75 -7.22 1.14
N MET A 80 -1.46 -6.40 0.36
CA MET A 80 -2.90 -6.26 0.48
C MET A 80 -3.66 -7.54 0.08
N GLY A 81 -3.14 -8.31 -0.88
CA GLY A 81 -3.67 -9.66 -1.17
C GLY A 81 -3.63 -10.57 0.06
N GLY A 82 -2.52 -10.57 0.79
CA GLY A 82 -2.40 -11.28 2.07
C GLY A 82 -3.39 -10.76 3.13
N ALA A 83 -3.52 -9.43 3.26
CA ALA A 83 -4.46 -8.81 4.20
C ALA A 83 -5.92 -9.20 3.91
N ILE A 84 -6.31 -9.26 2.62
CA ILE A 84 -7.65 -9.70 2.20
C ILE A 84 -7.89 -11.15 2.62
N ILE A 85 -6.94 -12.06 2.39
CA ILE A 85 -7.07 -13.46 2.80
C ILE A 85 -7.22 -13.57 4.33
N ILE A 86 -6.43 -12.82 5.12
CA ILE A 86 -6.56 -12.81 6.57
C ILE A 86 -7.94 -12.30 7.03
N HIS A 87 -8.50 -11.30 6.36
CA HIS A 87 -9.86 -10.85 6.64
C HIS A 87 -10.89 -11.94 6.31
N MET A 88 -10.76 -12.61 5.16
CA MET A 88 -11.66 -13.70 4.75
C MET A 88 -11.65 -14.87 5.73
N THR A 89 -10.45 -15.33 6.13
CA THR A 89 -10.32 -16.46 7.07
C THR A 89 -10.76 -16.10 8.47
N GLY A 90 -10.66 -14.82 8.85
CA GLY A 90 -11.16 -14.30 10.13
C GLY A 90 -12.65 -13.93 10.14
N GLY A 91 -13.38 -14.09 9.03
CA GLY A 91 -14.79 -13.68 8.94
C GLY A 91 -15.02 -12.17 9.02
N LEU A 92 -14.00 -11.37 8.71
CA LEU A 92 -14.04 -9.91 8.72
C LEU A 92 -14.36 -9.35 7.33
N SER A 93 -14.89 -8.13 7.29
CA SER A 93 -15.17 -7.44 6.02
C SER A 93 -13.90 -7.21 5.20
N ILE A 94 -13.94 -7.55 3.91
CA ILE A 94 -12.83 -7.35 2.95
C ILE A 94 -12.86 -5.97 2.30
N VAL A 95 -13.89 -5.15 2.58
CA VAL A 95 -14.13 -3.89 1.86
C VAL A 95 -12.97 -2.92 2.04
N MET A 96 -12.54 -2.70 3.29
CA MET A 96 -11.44 -1.79 3.60
C MET A 96 -10.13 -2.19 2.89
N PRO A 97 -9.61 -3.43 3.02
CA PRO A 97 -8.37 -3.79 2.33
C PRO A 97 -8.51 -3.81 0.81
N SER A 98 -9.70 -4.10 0.27
CA SER A 98 -9.95 -4.03 -1.18
C SER A 98 -9.91 -2.58 -1.70
N VAL A 99 -10.53 -1.63 -0.99
CA VAL A 99 -10.50 -0.21 -1.34
C VAL A 99 -9.07 0.33 -1.28
N VAL A 100 -8.31 -0.02 -0.24
CA VAL A 100 -6.90 0.37 -0.12
C VAL A 100 -6.08 -0.17 -1.29
N LEU A 101 -6.27 -1.43 -1.69
CA LEU A 101 -5.60 -2.02 -2.86
C LEU A 101 -5.94 -1.27 -4.16
N ILE A 102 -7.21 -0.93 -4.36
CA ILE A 102 -7.64 -0.14 -5.53
C ILE A 102 -6.94 1.22 -5.54
N LEU A 103 -6.89 1.92 -4.41
CA LEU A 103 -6.23 3.23 -4.30
C LEU A 103 -4.71 3.14 -4.54
N VAL A 104 -4.06 2.07 -4.11
CA VAL A 104 -2.65 1.79 -4.42
C VAL A 104 -2.44 1.73 -5.94
N TRP A 105 -3.27 0.97 -6.66
CA TRP A 105 -3.18 0.87 -8.13
C TRP A 105 -3.57 2.17 -8.85
N VAL A 106 -4.56 2.92 -8.33
CA VAL A 106 -4.91 4.25 -8.85
C VAL A 106 -3.69 5.16 -8.83
N VAL A 107 -2.98 5.25 -7.70
CA VAL A 107 -1.73 6.03 -7.62
C VAL A 107 -0.67 5.47 -8.56
N GLY A 108 -0.54 4.15 -8.66
CA GLY A 108 0.35 3.47 -9.59
C GLY A 108 0.16 3.96 -11.03
N PHE A 109 -1.09 3.95 -11.54
CA PHE A 109 -1.41 4.45 -12.88
C PHE A 109 -1.29 5.99 -13.01
N LEU A 110 -1.63 6.74 -11.94
CA LEU A 110 -1.48 8.19 -11.93
C LEU A 110 0.00 8.62 -11.99
N ARG A 111 0.93 7.80 -11.51
CA ARG A 111 2.37 8.10 -11.56
C ARG A 111 3.08 7.46 -12.76
N ASN A 112 2.58 6.32 -13.24
CA ASN A 112 3.19 5.50 -14.30
C ASN A 112 2.18 5.28 -15.46
N PRO A 113 1.85 6.34 -16.24
CA PRO A 113 0.85 6.25 -17.33
C PRO A 113 1.20 5.25 -18.42
N GLU A 114 2.48 4.94 -18.59
CA GLU A 114 2.99 3.95 -19.53
C GLU A 114 2.42 2.55 -19.31
N LEU A 115 1.99 2.23 -18.08
CA LEU A 115 1.34 0.94 -17.78
C LEU A 115 -0.01 0.77 -18.48
N LEU A 116 -0.62 1.86 -18.95
CA LEU A 116 -1.90 1.86 -19.66
C LEU A 116 -1.74 1.88 -21.19
N LYS A 117 -0.50 2.03 -21.69
CA LYS A 117 -0.23 2.03 -23.13
C LYS A 117 -0.26 0.59 -23.64
N LYS A 118 -1.08 0.34 -24.67
CA LYS A 118 -1.13 -0.93 -25.41
C LYS A 118 -0.10 -0.96 -26.51
#